data_AF-A0A059LDK4-F1
#
_entry.id   AF-A0A059LDK4-F1
#
_cell.length_a   1.000
_cell.length_b   1.000
_cell.length_c   1.000
_cell.angle_alpha   90.00
_cell.angle_beta   90.00
_cell.angle_gamma   90.00
#
_symmetry.space_group_name_H-M   'P 1'
#
loop_
_entity.id
_entity.type
_entity.pdbx_description
1 polymer ?
#
loop_
_entity_poly.entity_id
_entity_poly.type
_entity_poly.pdbx_seq_one_letter_code
_entity_poly.pdbx_strand_id
1 'polypeptide(L)'
;MVPQPKKPARPPRAAPAVNPEDEACETLSQIGRDLSKRVLKSKDALITALQTAQSLLEQAAQSSQSVCRASRELAAALPQDDLLHHSDANVRLAVACCTFQLLRIYAPESPYSDAEVKRIFRLLSRTLGSLAHPNNPHFEACLKLVSLVNEMKAMVLLLDVEADPPPSRADATLCECLGAILDAINEDNCAAVSGHLEPLLELTVSEADVTTGLLDTLLSRLLPPPLGEASAGAALVRRVLR
;
A
#
# COMPACT_ATOMS: atom_id res chain seq x y z
N MET A 1 -26.41 -52.40 -55.07
CA MET A 1 -26.31 -51.01 -54.57
C MET A 1 -25.79 -51.10 -53.15
N VAL A 2 -24.48 -50.94 -52.93
CA VAL A 2 -23.84 -51.14 -51.62
C VAL A 2 -24.00 -49.83 -50.81
N PRO A 3 -24.42 -49.86 -49.54
CA PRO A 3 -24.60 -48.65 -48.74
C PRO A 3 -23.24 -48.06 -48.33
N GLN A 4 -23.06 -46.76 -48.52
CA GLN A 4 -21.89 -46.01 -48.06
C GLN A 4 -21.86 -45.93 -46.52
N PRO A 5 -20.68 -46.04 -45.88
CA PRO A 5 -20.58 -45.95 -44.43
C PRO A 5 -20.84 -44.51 -43.94
N LYS A 6 -21.64 -44.38 -42.88
CA LYS A 6 -21.89 -43.09 -42.21
C LYS A 6 -20.59 -42.54 -41.63
N LYS A 7 -20.24 -41.29 -41.99
CA LYS A 7 -19.11 -40.56 -41.41
C LYS A 7 -19.28 -40.44 -39.88
N PRO A 8 -18.23 -40.62 -39.09
CA PRO A 8 -18.29 -40.48 -37.64
C PRO A 8 -18.60 -39.02 -37.26
N ALA A 9 -19.46 -38.84 -36.26
CA ALA A 9 -19.79 -37.54 -35.70
C ALA A 9 -18.53 -36.88 -35.12
N ARG A 10 -18.35 -35.59 -35.43
CA ARG A 10 -17.25 -34.77 -34.90
C ARG A 10 -17.40 -34.70 -33.37
N PRO A 11 -16.35 -34.98 -32.58
CA PRO A 11 -16.45 -34.89 -31.14
C PRO A 11 -16.83 -33.45 -30.73
N PRO A 12 -17.61 -33.29 -29.63
CA PRO A 12 -17.95 -31.98 -29.12
C PRO A 12 -16.68 -31.18 -28.85
N ARG A 13 -16.61 -29.96 -29.38
CA ARG A 13 -15.52 -29.02 -29.16
C ARG A 13 -15.41 -28.81 -27.65
N ALA A 14 -14.33 -29.28 -27.04
CA ALA A 14 -14.04 -29.00 -25.63
C ALA A 14 -14.14 -27.49 -25.41
N ALA A 15 -14.89 -27.08 -24.37
CA ALA A 15 -14.92 -25.68 -23.96
C ALA A 15 -13.48 -25.21 -23.76
N PRO A 16 -13.10 -24.01 -24.23
CA PRO A 16 -11.76 -23.49 -23.98
C PRO A 16 -11.54 -23.48 -22.46
N ALA A 17 -10.43 -24.05 -22.00
CA ALA A 17 -10.02 -23.95 -20.61
C ALA A 17 -9.91 -22.46 -20.28
N VAL A 18 -10.66 -22.01 -19.28
CA VAL A 18 -10.59 -20.62 -18.80
C VAL A 18 -9.17 -20.39 -18.29
N ASN A 19 -8.50 -19.38 -18.82
CA ASN A 19 -7.15 -19.04 -18.41
C ASN A 19 -7.22 -18.48 -16.97
N PRO A 20 -6.40 -18.95 -16.01
CA PRO A 20 -6.42 -18.45 -14.63
C PRO A 20 -6.22 -16.93 -14.52
N GLU A 21 -5.49 -16.32 -15.46
CA GLU A 21 -5.33 -14.86 -15.51
C GLU A 21 -6.64 -14.14 -15.87
N ASP A 22 -7.45 -14.73 -16.76
CA ASP A 22 -8.75 -14.15 -17.16
C ASP A 22 -9.72 -14.18 -15.97
N GLU A 23 -9.75 -15.28 -15.21
CA GLU A 23 -10.59 -15.41 -14.00
C GLU A 23 -10.17 -14.42 -12.90
N ALA A 24 -8.87 -14.24 -12.70
CA ALA A 24 -8.33 -13.23 -11.79
C ALA A 24 -8.76 -11.81 -12.21
N CYS A 25 -8.66 -11.48 -13.50
CA CYS A 25 -9.08 -10.19 -14.04
C CYS A 25 -10.60 -9.96 -13.92
N GLU A 26 -11.42 -10.98 -14.17
CA GLU A 26 -12.86 -10.91 -13.98
C GLU A 26 -13.22 -10.65 -12.51
N THR A 27 -12.55 -11.35 -11.59
CA THR A 27 -12.74 -11.18 -10.15
C THR A 27 -12.37 -9.77 -9.68
N LEU A 28 -11.20 -9.25 -10.10
CA LEU A 28 -10.78 -7.88 -9.80
C LEU A 28 -11.78 -6.84 -10.32
N SER A 29 -12.26 -7.04 -11.55
CA SER A 29 -13.27 -6.16 -12.17
C SER A 29 -14.58 -6.18 -11.38
N GLN A 30 -14.99 -7.35 -10.89
CA GLN A 30 -16.21 -7.50 -10.10
C GLN A 30 -16.09 -6.81 -8.75
N ILE A 31 -14.97 -7.00 -8.04
CA ILE A 31 -14.71 -6.33 -6.75
C ILE A 31 -14.71 -4.81 -6.93
N GLY A 32 -14.05 -4.30 -7.98
CA GLY A 32 -14.05 -2.87 -8.30
C GLY A 32 -15.46 -2.30 -8.51
N ARG A 33 -16.32 -3.02 -9.24
CA ARG A 33 -17.74 -2.66 -9.43
C ARG A 33 -18.52 -2.64 -8.13
N ASP A 34 -18.34 -3.65 -7.29
CA ASP A 34 -19.10 -3.81 -6.05
C ASP A 34 -18.73 -2.74 -5.02
N LEU A 35 -17.44 -2.36 -4.96
CA LEU A 35 -16.97 -1.22 -4.17
C LEU A 35 -17.52 0.10 -4.71
N SER A 36 -17.41 0.34 -6.02
CA SER A 36 -17.87 1.58 -6.65
C SER A 36 -19.37 1.81 -6.48
N LYS A 37 -20.16 0.74 -6.58
CA LYS A 37 -21.62 0.77 -6.38
C LYS A 37 -22.04 0.66 -4.92
N ARG A 38 -21.09 0.55 -3.99
CA ARG A 38 -21.33 0.46 -2.54
C ARG A 38 -22.30 -0.69 -2.18
N VAL A 39 -22.18 -1.81 -2.88
CA VAL A 39 -23.06 -2.98 -2.67
C VAL A 39 -22.58 -3.83 -1.49
N LEU A 40 -21.30 -3.73 -1.14
CA LEU A 40 -20.69 -4.39 0.03
C LEU A 40 -21.11 -3.67 1.32
N LYS A 41 -22.24 -4.09 1.90
CA LYS A 41 -22.85 -3.42 3.08
C LYS A 41 -22.28 -3.87 4.42
N SER A 42 -21.69 -5.06 4.48
CA SER A 42 -21.11 -5.60 5.72
C SER A 42 -19.60 -5.46 5.71
N LYS A 43 -19.03 -5.18 6.87
CA LYS A 43 -17.60 -5.14 7.12
C LYS A 43 -16.87 -6.40 6.65
N ASP A 44 -17.40 -7.58 6.96
CA ASP A 44 -16.71 -8.84 6.64
C ASP A 44 -16.67 -9.06 5.12
N ALA A 45 -17.77 -8.80 4.40
CA ALA A 45 -17.77 -8.84 2.94
C ALA A 45 -16.78 -7.84 2.33
N LEU A 46 -16.65 -6.64 2.92
CA LEU A 46 -15.67 -5.64 2.47
C LEU A 46 -14.24 -6.13 2.67
N ILE A 47 -13.92 -6.68 3.86
CA ILE A 47 -12.60 -7.23 4.16
C ILE A 47 -12.28 -8.40 3.23
N THR A 48 -13.21 -9.34 3.04
CA THR A 48 -13.01 -10.49 2.14
C THR A 48 -12.74 -10.01 0.72
N ALA A 49 -13.54 -9.08 0.19
CA ALA A 49 -13.34 -8.56 -1.15
C ALA A 49 -11.96 -7.87 -1.31
N LEU A 50 -11.56 -7.05 -0.34
CA LEU A 50 -10.26 -6.37 -0.36
C LEU A 50 -9.09 -7.35 -0.24
N GLN A 51 -9.18 -8.36 0.63
CA GLN A 51 -8.15 -9.40 0.77
C GLN A 51 -8.03 -10.26 -0.49
N THR A 52 -9.15 -10.62 -1.12
CA THR A 52 -9.14 -11.30 -2.41
C THR A 52 -8.46 -10.43 -3.47
N ALA A 53 -8.82 -9.14 -3.56
CA ALA A 53 -8.16 -8.22 -4.48
C ALA A 53 -6.65 -8.11 -4.21
N GLN A 54 -6.25 -7.96 -2.95
CA GLN A 54 -4.85 -7.91 -2.54
C GLN A 54 -4.07 -9.13 -3.04
N SER A 55 -4.57 -10.35 -2.78
CA SER A 55 -3.89 -11.59 -3.18
C SER A 55 -3.75 -11.73 -4.71
N LEU A 56 -4.73 -11.24 -5.47
CA LEU A 56 -4.66 -11.24 -6.94
C LEU A 56 -3.67 -10.19 -7.45
N LEU A 57 -3.64 -9.00 -6.86
CA LEU A 57 -2.71 -7.93 -7.23
C LEU A 57 -1.26 -8.28 -6.86
N GLU A 58 -1.03 -8.94 -5.72
CA GLU A 58 0.29 -9.45 -5.31
C GLU A 58 0.94 -10.35 -6.36
N GLN A 59 0.15 -11.16 -7.07
CA GLN A 59 0.62 -12.09 -8.09
C GLN A 59 0.84 -11.43 -9.46
N ALA A 60 0.30 -10.23 -9.66
CA ALA A 60 0.36 -9.54 -10.93
C ALA A 60 1.76 -8.97 -11.21
N ALA A 61 2.22 -9.15 -12.44
CA ALA A 61 3.42 -8.47 -12.94
C ALA A 61 3.18 -6.96 -13.08
N GLN A 62 4.24 -6.18 -12.88
CA GLN A 62 4.24 -4.76 -13.18
C GLN A 62 3.92 -4.51 -14.65
N SER A 63 3.15 -3.45 -14.94
CA SER A 63 2.70 -3.06 -16.28
C SER A 63 1.82 -4.09 -17.00
N SER A 64 1.18 -5.01 -16.25
CA SER A 64 0.21 -5.94 -16.82
C SER A 64 -1.04 -5.20 -17.31
N GLN A 65 -1.22 -5.13 -18.63
CA GLN A 65 -2.33 -4.40 -19.24
C GLN A 65 -3.70 -5.01 -18.89
N SER A 66 -3.79 -6.34 -18.78
CA SER A 66 -5.00 -7.07 -18.39
C SER A 66 -5.42 -6.66 -16.97
N VAL A 67 -4.48 -6.69 -16.02
CA VAL A 67 -4.71 -6.35 -14.61
C VAL A 67 -4.98 -4.85 -14.45
N CYS A 68 -4.26 -3.96 -15.14
CA CYS A 68 -4.55 -2.52 -15.12
C CYS A 68 -5.98 -2.24 -15.63
N ARG A 69 -6.40 -2.90 -16.72
CA ARG A 69 -7.77 -2.74 -17.23
C ARG A 69 -8.81 -3.25 -16.23
N ALA A 70 -8.57 -4.42 -15.64
CA ALA A 70 -9.49 -5.06 -14.69
C ALA A 70 -9.62 -4.29 -13.38
N SER A 71 -8.53 -3.70 -12.89
CA SER A 71 -8.47 -3.03 -11.59
C SER A 71 -8.87 -1.55 -11.63
N ARG A 72 -9.23 -0.98 -12.79
CA ARG A 72 -9.51 0.45 -12.93
C ARG A 72 -10.58 0.97 -11.97
N GLU A 73 -11.70 0.24 -11.83
CA GLU A 73 -12.78 0.63 -10.91
C GLU A 73 -12.36 0.45 -9.44
N LEU A 74 -11.55 -0.56 -9.14
CA LEU A 74 -10.96 -0.76 -7.82
C LEU A 74 -10.04 0.42 -7.46
N ALA A 75 -9.13 0.80 -8.36
CA ALA A 75 -8.24 1.94 -8.17
C ALA A 75 -9.02 3.24 -7.93
N ALA A 76 -10.09 3.50 -8.68
CA ALA A 76 -10.92 4.68 -8.47
C ALA A 76 -11.69 4.67 -7.12
N ALA A 77 -12.03 3.49 -6.61
CA ALA A 77 -12.80 3.34 -5.37
C ALA A 77 -11.94 3.45 -4.10
N LEU A 78 -10.70 2.93 -4.11
CA LEU A 78 -9.83 2.89 -2.93
C LEU A 78 -9.52 4.24 -2.26
N PRO A 79 -9.26 5.36 -2.99
CA PRO A 79 -8.97 6.64 -2.37
C PRO A 79 -10.22 7.39 -1.89
N GLN A 80 -11.40 6.77 -1.89
CA GLN A 80 -12.61 7.40 -1.35
C GLN A 80 -12.58 7.47 0.18
N ASP A 81 -13.13 8.55 0.75
CA ASP A 81 -13.04 8.81 2.20
C ASP A 81 -13.61 7.68 3.06
N ASP A 82 -14.69 7.04 2.62
CA ASP A 82 -15.32 5.94 3.35
C ASP A 82 -14.39 4.73 3.55
N LEU A 83 -13.41 4.54 2.65
CA LEU A 83 -12.42 3.47 2.75
C LEU A 83 -11.15 3.93 3.46
N LEU A 84 -10.61 5.10 3.11
CA LEU A 84 -9.41 5.64 3.74
C LEU A 84 -9.61 5.94 5.24
N HIS A 85 -10.82 6.36 5.62
CA HIS A 85 -11.21 6.71 7.00
C HIS A 85 -12.14 5.68 7.62
N HIS A 86 -12.23 4.47 7.05
CA HIS A 86 -13.09 3.41 7.57
C HIS A 86 -12.78 3.14 9.06
N SER A 87 -13.79 2.89 9.89
CA SER A 87 -13.62 2.72 11.33
C SER A 87 -12.81 1.48 11.73
N ASP A 88 -12.95 0.39 10.97
CA ASP A 88 -12.22 -0.85 11.20
C ASP A 88 -10.80 -0.83 10.62
N ALA A 89 -9.81 -1.20 11.45
CA ALA A 89 -8.40 -1.19 11.09
C ALA A 89 -8.02 -2.26 10.04
N ASN A 90 -8.72 -3.41 9.99
CA ASN A 90 -8.48 -4.43 8.96
C ASN A 90 -8.84 -3.90 7.58
N VAL A 91 -9.95 -3.16 7.48
CA VAL A 91 -10.36 -2.51 6.22
C VAL A 91 -9.29 -1.50 5.80
N ARG A 92 -8.87 -0.61 6.71
CA ARG A 92 -7.82 0.39 6.41
C ARG A 92 -6.51 -0.25 5.95
N LEU A 93 -6.08 -1.33 6.60
CA LEU A 93 -4.87 -2.06 6.23
C LEU A 93 -5.01 -2.73 4.86
N ALA A 94 -6.14 -3.40 4.59
CA ALA A 94 -6.38 -4.03 3.30
C ALA A 94 -6.47 -3.00 2.15
N VAL A 95 -7.07 -1.84 2.40
CA VAL A 95 -7.09 -0.70 1.47
C VAL A 95 -5.66 -0.23 1.18
N ALA A 96 -4.82 -0.07 2.21
CA ALA A 96 -3.42 0.32 2.03
C ALA A 96 -2.66 -0.72 1.19
N CYS A 97 -2.75 -2.01 1.52
CA CYS A 97 -2.11 -3.08 0.76
C CYS A 97 -2.54 -3.09 -0.72
N CYS A 98 -3.85 -3.06 -1.01
CA CYS A 98 -4.35 -2.99 -2.38
C CYS A 98 -3.82 -1.76 -3.12
N THR A 99 -3.80 -0.61 -2.46
CA THR A 99 -3.37 0.65 -3.06
C THR A 99 -1.90 0.62 -3.44
N PHE A 100 -1.02 0.17 -2.56
CA PHE A 100 0.42 0.06 -2.86
C PHE A 100 0.72 -1.02 -3.89
N GLN A 101 -0.04 -2.12 -3.93
CA GLN A 101 0.07 -3.09 -5.02
C GLN A 101 -0.35 -2.49 -6.36
N LEU A 102 -1.40 -1.65 -6.40
CA LEU A 102 -1.78 -0.95 -7.62
C LEU A 102 -0.71 0.07 -8.04
N LEU A 103 -0.13 0.84 -7.11
CA LEU A 103 1.01 1.70 -7.41
C LEU A 103 2.16 0.89 -8.06
N ARG A 104 2.45 -0.32 -7.56
CA ARG A 104 3.46 -1.22 -8.14
C ARG A 104 3.13 -1.62 -9.56
N ILE A 105 1.89 -2.01 -9.79
CA ILE A 105 1.44 -2.55 -11.08
C ILE A 105 1.39 -1.45 -12.14
N TYR A 106 0.96 -0.24 -11.77
CA TYR A 106 0.77 0.87 -12.70
C TYR A 106 2.07 1.65 -12.97
N ALA A 107 3.08 1.53 -12.12
CA ALA A 107 4.37 2.19 -12.30
C ALA A 107 4.95 1.95 -13.72
N PRO A 108 5.49 3.00 -14.38
CA PRO A 108 5.92 4.27 -13.79
C PRO A 108 4.82 5.32 -13.58
N GLU A 109 3.64 5.16 -14.19
CA GLU A 109 2.57 6.15 -14.15
C GLU A 109 1.56 5.80 -13.06
N SER A 110 1.52 6.57 -11.98
CA SER A 110 0.54 6.38 -10.91
C SER A 110 -0.91 6.50 -11.44
N PRO A 111 -1.85 5.63 -11.02
CA PRO A 111 -3.26 5.80 -11.34
C PRO A 111 -3.95 6.87 -10.49
N TYR A 112 -3.22 7.48 -9.55
CA TYR A 112 -3.71 8.43 -8.57
C TYR A 112 -3.15 9.82 -8.84
N SER A 113 -3.99 10.83 -8.63
CA SER A 113 -3.58 12.23 -8.56
C SER A 113 -2.73 12.51 -7.31
N ASP A 114 -1.94 13.58 -7.36
CA ASP A 114 -1.17 14.14 -6.25
C ASP A 114 -1.93 14.24 -4.92
N ALA A 115 -3.17 14.73 -4.96
CA ALA A 115 -4.03 14.83 -3.78
C ALA A 115 -4.42 13.45 -3.22
N GLU A 116 -4.64 12.46 -4.09
CA GLU A 116 -4.91 11.08 -3.70
C GLU A 116 -3.66 10.41 -3.15
N VAL A 117 -2.49 10.60 -3.77
CA VAL A 117 -1.19 10.13 -3.28
C VAL A 117 -0.98 10.62 -1.84
N LYS A 118 -1.12 11.91 -1.57
CA LYS A 118 -1.03 12.45 -0.19
C LYS A 118 -1.98 11.72 0.77
N ARG A 119 -3.25 11.53 0.39
CA ARG A 119 -4.25 10.86 1.23
C ARG A 119 -3.90 9.39 1.49
N ILE A 120 -3.34 8.70 0.50
CA ILE A 120 -2.83 7.32 0.60
C ILE A 120 -1.64 7.25 1.55
N PHE A 121 -0.69 8.18 1.48
CA PHE A 121 0.44 8.23 2.40
C PHE A 121 0.01 8.56 3.84
N ARG A 122 -1.01 9.40 4.05
CA ARG A 122 -1.62 9.58 5.39
C ARG A 122 -2.30 8.31 5.90
N LEU A 123 -2.84 7.47 5.02
CA LEU A 123 -3.34 6.15 5.41
C LEU A 123 -2.16 5.25 5.81
N LEU A 124 -1.07 5.22 5.05
CA LEU A 124 0.15 4.50 5.40
C LEU A 124 0.64 4.88 6.80
N SER A 125 0.81 6.17 7.10
CA SER A 125 1.23 6.67 8.43
C SER A 125 0.35 6.12 9.56
N ARG A 126 -0.97 6.06 9.35
CA ARG A 126 -1.91 5.52 10.33
C ARG A 126 -1.79 4.01 10.50
N THR A 127 -1.44 3.28 9.44
CA THR A 127 -1.24 1.82 9.53
C THR A 127 0.05 1.44 10.26
N LEU A 128 1.12 2.25 10.12
CA LEU A 128 2.42 2.03 10.77
C LEU A 128 2.35 1.97 12.29
N GLY A 129 1.38 2.63 12.92
CA GLY A 129 1.15 2.52 14.36
C GLY A 129 0.91 1.09 14.86
N SER A 130 0.52 0.17 13.97
CA SER A 130 0.39 -1.26 14.31
C SER A 130 1.73 -1.91 14.66
N LEU A 131 2.85 -1.37 14.15
CA LEU A 131 4.19 -1.88 14.43
C LEU A 131 4.65 -1.56 15.85
N ALA A 132 4.10 -0.53 16.51
CA ALA A 132 4.48 -0.19 17.88
C ALA A 132 4.20 -1.32 18.89
N HIS A 133 3.34 -2.28 18.54
CA HIS A 133 2.99 -3.40 19.41
C HIS A 133 3.18 -4.74 18.69
N PRO A 134 4.25 -5.51 19.00
CA PRO A 134 4.51 -6.82 18.38
C PRO A 134 3.35 -7.83 18.46
N ASN A 135 2.53 -7.74 19.51
CA ASN A 135 1.36 -8.61 19.72
C ASN A 135 0.11 -8.16 18.94
N ASN A 136 0.18 -7.04 18.20
CA ASN A 136 -0.93 -6.58 17.39
C ASN A 136 -1.18 -7.58 16.25
N PRO A 137 -2.43 -8.03 16.02
CA PRO A 137 -2.73 -8.98 14.95
C PRO A 137 -2.36 -8.47 13.55
N HIS A 138 -2.20 -7.15 13.37
CA HIS A 138 -1.81 -6.53 12.11
C HIS A 138 -0.30 -6.36 11.94
N PHE A 139 0.52 -6.72 12.93
CA PHE A 139 1.96 -6.44 12.93
C PHE A 139 2.67 -7.02 11.69
N GLU A 140 2.47 -8.30 11.39
CA GLU A 140 3.10 -8.96 10.25
C GLU A 140 2.63 -8.40 8.90
N ALA A 141 1.33 -8.14 8.77
CA ALA A 141 0.76 -7.57 7.55
C ALA A 141 1.27 -6.13 7.32
N CYS A 142 1.45 -5.35 8.39
CA CYS A 142 2.05 -4.02 8.30
C CYS A 142 3.54 -4.07 7.94
N LEU A 143 4.30 -5.07 8.42
CA LEU A 143 5.68 -5.27 7.99
C LEU A 143 5.78 -5.57 6.48
N LYS A 144 4.92 -6.47 5.96
CA LYS A 144 4.87 -6.78 4.52
C LYS A 144 4.53 -5.54 3.70
N LEU A 145 3.61 -4.70 4.17
CA LEU A 145 3.30 -3.43 3.53
C LEU A 145 4.52 -2.50 3.50
N VAL A 146 5.27 -2.37 4.61
CA VAL A 146 6.51 -1.58 4.65
C VAL A 146 7.55 -2.11 3.68
N SER A 147 7.73 -3.44 3.59
CA SER A 147 8.63 -4.06 2.61
C SER A 147 8.26 -3.67 1.18
N LEU A 148 6.98 -3.75 0.83
CA LEU A 148 6.48 -3.35 -0.49
C LEU A 148 6.77 -1.87 -0.79
N VAL A 149 6.52 -0.97 0.18
CA VAL A 149 6.81 0.47 0.06
C VAL A 149 8.30 0.71 -0.21
N ASN A 150 9.18 -0.01 0.50
CA ASN A 150 10.63 0.05 0.30
C ASN A 150 11.08 -0.45 -1.07
N GLU A 151 10.63 -1.65 -1.47
CA GLU A 151 10.99 -2.30 -2.72
C GLU A 151 10.68 -1.41 -3.94
N MET A 152 9.56 -0.70 -3.86
CA MET A 152 9.11 0.23 -4.90
C MET A 152 9.72 1.62 -4.78
N LYS A 153 10.48 1.91 -3.73
CA LYS A 153 10.93 3.27 -3.37
C LYS A 153 9.78 4.27 -3.35
N ALA A 154 8.61 3.86 -2.85
CA ALA A 154 7.38 4.62 -3.00
C ALA A 154 7.42 5.99 -2.29
N MET A 155 8.31 6.21 -1.32
CA MET A 155 8.50 7.53 -0.70
C MET A 155 8.88 8.62 -1.73
N VAL A 156 9.59 8.26 -2.81
CA VAL A 156 9.91 9.21 -3.89
C VAL A 156 8.65 9.73 -4.55
N LEU A 157 7.63 8.88 -4.73
CA LEU A 157 6.34 9.31 -5.26
C LEU A 157 5.69 10.40 -4.38
N LEU A 158 5.83 10.33 -3.06
CA LEU A 158 5.33 11.38 -2.15
C LEU A 158 6.14 12.66 -2.26
N LEU A 159 7.47 12.56 -2.44
CA LEU A 159 8.36 13.72 -2.58
C LEU A 159 8.12 14.47 -3.89
N ASP A 160 7.73 13.75 -4.95
CA ASP A 160 7.42 14.33 -6.27
C ASP A 160 6.05 15.01 -6.34
N VAL A 161 5.21 14.89 -5.30
CA VAL A 161 3.88 15.51 -5.28
C VAL A 161 3.99 17.04 -5.22
N GLU A 162 3.21 17.74 -6.05
CA GLU A 162 3.14 19.20 -6.01
C GLU A 162 2.62 19.72 -4.66
N ALA A 163 3.33 20.71 -4.09
CA ALA A 163 2.92 21.37 -2.85
C ALA A 163 1.62 22.17 -3.05
N ASP A 164 0.66 22.01 -2.14
CA ASP A 164 -0.55 22.84 -2.14
C ASP A 164 -0.16 24.30 -1.78
N PRO A 165 -0.54 25.31 -2.58
CA PRO A 165 -0.23 26.70 -2.26
C PRO A 165 -1.03 27.17 -1.03
N PRO A 166 -0.43 27.97 -0.11
CA PRO A 166 0.94 28.50 -0.15
C PRO A 166 2.01 27.50 0.36
N PRO A 167 3.25 27.56 -0.19
CA PRO A 167 4.32 26.57 0.02
C PRO A 167 5.02 26.65 1.39
N SER A 168 4.33 27.07 2.45
CA SER A 168 4.95 27.49 3.73
C SER A 168 4.89 26.48 4.87
N ARG A 169 4.63 25.21 4.58
CA ARG A 169 4.91 24.11 5.51
C ARG A 169 5.59 23.01 4.72
N ALA A 170 6.62 22.40 5.31
CA ALA A 170 7.08 21.08 4.86
C ALA A 170 5.85 20.23 4.51
N ASP A 171 5.89 19.40 3.47
CA ASP A 171 4.71 18.59 3.14
C ASP A 171 4.28 17.87 4.42
N ALA A 172 3.14 18.30 4.96
CA ALA A 172 2.68 17.87 6.27
C ALA A 172 2.52 16.35 6.26
N THR A 173 2.20 15.80 5.10
CA THR A 173 2.12 14.37 4.83
C THR A 173 3.48 13.69 5.00
N LEU A 174 4.55 14.27 4.45
CA LEU A 174 5.90 13.72 4.59
C LEU A 174 6.34 13.70 6.05
N CYS A 175 6.11 14.81 6.77
CA CYS A 175 6.45 14.89 8.20
C CYS A 175 5.59 13.93 9.03
N GLU A 176 4.31 13.74 8.70
CA GLU A 176 3.44 12.74 9.30
C GLU A 176 3.94 11.32 9.06
N CYS A 177 4.37 10.98 7.84
CA CYS A 177 4.96 9.68 7.51
C CYS A 177 6.23 9.43 8.31
N LEU A 178 7.16 10.39 8.34
CA LEU A 178 8.41 10.29 9.10
C LEU A 178 8.16 10.18 10.59
N GLY A 179 7.24 10.99 11.14
CA GLY A 179 6.82 10.88 12.53
C GLY A 179 6.28 9.48 12.85
N ALA A 180 5.41 8.94 11.99
CA ALA A 180 4.84 7.62 12.17
C ALA A 180 5.89 6.49 12.09
N ILE A 181 6.88 6.59 11.20
CA ILE A 181 8.03 5.67 11.14
C ILE A 181 8.81 5.71 12.46
N LEU A 182 9.07 6.90 12.99
CA LEU A 182 9.85 7.07 14.21
C LEU A 182 9.07 6.64 15.47
N ASP A 183 7.74 6.79 15.48
CA ASP A 183 6.86 6.32 16.54
C ASP A 183 6.56 4.81 16.48
N ALA A 184 6.70 4.20 15.30
CA ALA A 184 6.48 2.78 15.10
C ALA A 184 7.55 1.90 15.74
N ILE A 185 8.73 2.44 16.09
CA ILE A 185 9.83 1.69 16.67
C ILE A 185 10.04 1.98 18.17
N ASN A 186 10.29 0.94 18.95
CA ASN A 186 10.60 1.01 20.37
C ASN A 186 11.52 -0.15 20.79
N GLU A 187 11.87 -0.22 22.07
CA GLU A 187 12.79 -1.25 22.57
C GLU A 187 12.25 -2.68 22.36
N ASP A 188 10.93 -2.87 22.49
CA ASP A 188 10.28 -4.18 22.38
C ASP A 188 10.27 -4.73 20.95
N ASN A 189 10.26 -3.86 19.94
CA ASN A 189 10.10 -4.25 18.54
C ASN A 189 11.33 -3.97 17.65
N CYS A 190 12.35 -3.29 18.17
CA CYS A 190 13.44 -2.76 17.36
C CYS A 190 14.15 -3.83 16.52
N ALA A 191 14.32 -5.04 17.06
CA ALA A 191 14.99 -6.14 16.37
C ALA A 191 14.22 -6.60 15.11
N ALA A 192 12.88 -6.57 15.13
CA ALA A 192 12.05 -6.97 14.01
C ALA A 192 11.80 -5.84 13.00
N VAL A 193 11.72 -4.60 13.50
CA VAL A 193 11.21 -3.47 12.72
C VAL A 193 12.35 -2.62 12.11
N SER A 194 13.52 -2.53 12.76
CA SER A 194 14.61 -1.64 12.32
C SER A 194 15.00 -1.84 10.86
N GLY A 195 15.21 -3.10 10.43
CA GLY A 195 15.66 -3.40 9.07
C GLY A 195 14.64 -3.03 7.97
N HIS A 196 13.38 -2.79 8.36
CA HIS A 196 12.32 -2.37 7.46
C HIS A 196 12.13 -0.85 7.46
N LEU A 197 12.27 -0.20 8.61
CA LEU A 197 12.04 1.25 8.74
C LEU A 197 13.28 2.09 8.41
N GLU A 198 14.48 1.57 8.62
CA GLU A 198 15.73 2.27 8.33
C GLU A 198 15.87 2.62 6.83
N PRO A 199 15.61 1.70 5.87
CA PRO A 199 15.70 2.03 4.45
C PRO A 199 14.67 3.08 4.01
N LEU A 200 13.47 3.08 4.61
CA LEU A 200 12.47 4.13 4.35
C LEU A 200 12.96 5.50 4.81
N LEU A 201 13.50 5.55 6.03
CA LEU A 201 14.03 6.78 6.60
C LEU A 201 15.23 7.29 5.80
N GLU A 202 16.15 6.40 5.43
CA GLU A 202 17.32 6.72 4.60
C GLU A 202 16.93 7.27 3.23
N LEU A 203 16.05 6.56 2.50
CA LEU A 203 15.55 7.01 1.20
C LEU A 203 14.89 8.38 1.32
N THR A 204 14.05 8.57 2.34
CA THR A 204 13.33 9.83 2.54
C THR A 204 14.29 10.98 2.82
N VAL A 205 15.27 10.80 3.68
CA VAL A 205 16.25 11.86 4.01
C VAL A 205 17.19 12.15 2.85
N SER A 206 17.55 11.13 2.06
CA SER A 206 18.44 11.28 0.90
C SER A 206 17.80 12.06 -0.25
N GLU A 207 16.50 11.83 -0.50
CA GLU A 207 15.81 12.40 -1.67
C GLU A 207 15.01 13.67 -1.33
N ALA A 208 14.70 13.93 -0.05
CA ALA A 208 13.89 15.08 0.34
C ALA A 208 14.69 16.39 0.36
N ASP A 209 14.03 17.48 -0.02
CA ASP A 209 14.53 18.83 0.25
C ASP A 209 14.62 19.10 1.75
N VAL A 210 15.73 19.70 2.18
CA VAL A 210 15.97 20.04 3.58
C VAL A 210 15.08 21.21 3.98
N THR A 211 14.02 20.90 4.72
CA THR A 211 13.08 21.88 5.29
C THR A 211 13.18 21.93 6.80
N THR A 212 12.75 23.04 7.41
CA THR A 212 12.68 23.17 8.87
C THR A 212 11.76 22.11 9.49
N GLY A 213 10.62 21.80 8.88
CA GLY A 213 9.71 20.76 9.37
C GLY A 213 10.34 19.36 9.36
N LEU A 214 11.10 19.03 8.32
CA LEU A 214 11.87 17.79 8.25
C LEU A 214 12.92 17.73 9.37
N LEU A 215 13.70 18.80 9.52
CA LEU A 215 14.71 18.91 10.58
C LEU A 215 14.08 18.80 11.97
N ASP A 216 13.00 19.52 12.25
CA ASP A 216 12.29 19.46 13.54
C ASP A 216 11.79 18.04 13.83
N THR A 217 11.25 17.34 12.83
CA THR A 217 10.77 15.95 12.95
C THR A 217 11.90 14.99 13.31
N LEU A 218 13.08 15.14 12.69
CA LEU A 218 14.24 14.29 12.95
C LEU A 218 14.94 14.64 14.27
N LEU A 219 15.24 15.92 14.48
CA LEU A 219 16.02 16.42 15.61
C LEU A 219 15.25 16.32 16.92
N SER A 220 13.92 16.42 16.91
CA SER A 220 13.10 16.21 18.10
C SER A 220 13.29 14.82 18.73
N ARG A 221 13.66 13.80 17.94
CA ARG A 221 13.99 12.46 18.45
C ARG A 221 15.38 12.36 19.06
N LEU A 222 16.28 13.29 18.76
CA LEU A 222 17.63 13.31 19.31
C LEU A 222 17.72 14.07 20.65
N LEU A 223 16.68 14.83 21.00
CA LEU A 223 16.59 15.47 22.31
C LEU A 223 16.54 14.40 23.41
N PRO A 224 17.26 14.58 24.51
CA PRO A 224 17.26 13.62 25.60
C PRO A 224 15.84 13.44 26.13
N PRO A 225 15.31 12.20 26.24
CA PRO A 225 14.02 11.98 26.86
C PRO A 225 14.09 12.39 28.33
N PRO A 226 12.95 12.74 28.95
CA PRO A 226 12.91 13.19 30.35
C PRO A 226 13.49 12.20 31.37
N LEU A 227 13.74 10.93 31.00
CA LEU A 227 14.33 9.88 31.85
C LEU A 227 15.65 9.27 31.33
N GLY A 228 16.28 9.82 30.28
CA GLY A 228 17.59 9.34 29.81
C GLY A 228 17.62 7.96 29.13
N GLU A 229 16.46 7.42 28.75
CA GLU A 229 16.35 6.15 28.01
C GLU A 229 16.82 6.28 26.55
N ALA A 230 17.37 5.19 26.01
CA ALA A 230 17.82 5.14 24.63
C ALA A 230 16.62 4.87 23.72
N SER A 231 16.02 5.92 23.14
CA SER A 231 14.93 5.73 22.18
C SER A 231 15.43 4.98 20.93
N ALA A 232 14.82 3.83 20.61
CA ALA A 232 15.10 3.11 19.37
C ALA A 232 14.88 3.99 18.12
N GLY A 233 13.94 4.94 18.17
CA GLY A 233 13.76 5.98 17.15
C GLY A 233 14.97 6.92 17.04
N ALA A 234 15.54 7.36 18.17
CA ALA A 234 16.77 8.16 18.16
C ALA A 234 17.95 7.39 17.57
N ALA A 235 18.02 6.08 17.82
CA ALA A 235 19.04 5.21 17.24
C ALA A 235 18.89 5.07 15.71
N LEU A 236 17.66 5.01 15.17
CA LEU A 236 17.42 5.09 13.73
C LEU A 236 17.90 6.42 13.15
N VAL A 237 17.48 7.55 13.73
CA VAL A 237 17.88 8.89 13.24
C VAL A 237 19.40 9.06 13.24
N ARG A 238 20.09 8.60 14.30
CA ARG A 238 21.57 8.65 14.36
C ARG A 238 22.28 7.79 13.32
N ARG A 239 21.63 6.75 12.78
CA ARG A 239 22.21 5.91 11.72
C ARG A 239 22.09 6.59 10.36
N VAL A 240 20.95 7.22 10.10
CA VAL A 240 20.67 7.90 8.82
C VAL A 240 21.41 9.22 8.68
N LEU A 241 21.63 9.97 9.77
CA LEU A 241 22.32 11.28 9.73
C LEU A 241 23.86 11.20 9.79
N ARG A 242 24.47 10.03 9.52
CA ARG A 242 25.92 9.84 9.61
C ARG A 242 26.66 10.17 8.33
#